data_AF-A0A7S2EQM5-F1
#
_entry.id   AF-A0A7S2EQM5-F1
#
_cell.length_a   1.000
_cell.length_b   1.000
_cell.length_c   1.000
_cell.angle_alpha   90.00
_cell.angle_beta   90.00
_cell.angle_gamma   90.00
#
_symmetry.space_group_name_H-M   'P 1'
#
loop_
_entity.id
_entity.type
_entity.pdbx_description
1 polymer ?
#
loop_
_entity_poly.entity_id
_entity_poly.type
_entity_poly.pdbx_seq_one_letter_code
_entity_poly.pdbx_strand_id
1 'polypeptide(L)'
;CLEVCLQYLINRSEIADFPLDPIAISKGICRCSDAARAIEGRLTTTHVSEVEIATLMRDSSILDRSLSTSHSAKQVEQSALLILGPSLGRCASSLLLLTEHVLARMLKTPDKIRGSTKQLQIEIGTILPSLEHTQIESMGIGCADMEPKNAEFDAGNKTVAKYVREELGQISHLL
;
A
#
# COMPACT_ATOMS: atom_id res chain seq x y z
N CYS A 1 -13.61 7.30 1.73
CA CYS A 1 -13.43 8.03 3.01
C CYS A 1 -11.97 8.09 3.44
N LEU A 2 -11.27 6.95 3.57
CA LEU A 2 -9.86 6.93 4.00
C LEU A 2 -8.95 7.82 3.14
N GLU A 3 -9.05 7.71 1.82
CA GLU A 3 -8.25 8.51 0.87
C GLU A 3 -8.38 10.03 1.13
N VAL A 4 -9.59 10.52 1.38
CA VAL A 4 -9.86 11.93 1.72
C VAL A 4 -9.25 12.31 3.07
N CYS A 5 -9.36 11.43 4.07
CA CYS A 5 -8.75 11.66 5.38
C CYS A 5 -7.22 11.73 5.29
N LEU A 6 -6.59 10.86 4.49
CA LEU A 6 -5.15 10.86 4.29
C LEU A 6 -4.67 12.12 3.57
N GLN A 7 -5.40 12.56 2.54
CA GLN A 7 -5.11 13.83 1.86
C GLN A 7 -5.21 15.03 2.81
N TYR A 8 -6.22 15.06 3.68
CA TYR A 8 -6.30 16.08 4.72
C TYR A 8 -5.10 16.05 5.66
N LEU A 9 -4.67 14.86 6.09
CA LEU A 9 -3.52 14.69 6.99
C LEU A 9 -2.21 15.14 6.34
N ILE A 10 -1.97 14.79 5.08
CA ILE A 10 -0.78 15.21 4.32
C ILE A 10 -0.70 16.74 4.26
N ASN A 11 -1.79 17.39 3.82
CA ASN A 11 -1.86 18.84 3.74
C ASN A 11 -1.64 19.51 5.12
N ARG A 12 -2.13 18.88 6.19
CA ARG A 12 -1.94 19.41 7.55
C ARG A 12 -0.51 19.22 8.07
N SER A 13 0.15 18.11 7.74
CA SER A 13 1.54 17.85 8.14
C SER A 13 2.56 18.73 7.42
N GLU A 14 2.21 19.28 6.26
CA GLU A 14 3.05 20.25 5.54
C GLU A 14 3.03 21.64 6.18
N ILE A 15 1.86 22.06 6.69
CA ILE A 15 1.61 23.45 7.11
C ILE A 15 1.90 23.66 8.61
N ALA A 16 1.81 22.60 9.42
CA ALA A 16 1.95 22.69 10.87
C ALA A 16 2.71 21.48 11.43
N ASP A 17 3.24 21.62 12.66
CA ASP A 17 3.74 20.48 13.44
C ASP A 17 2.55 19.63 13.91
N PHE A 18 2.01 18.85 12.99
CA PHE A 18 0.83 18.02 13.21
C PHE A 18 1.25 16.69 13.84
N PRO A 19 0.63 16.28 14.96
CA PRO A 19 0.98 15.02 15.62
C PRO A 19 0.48 13.84 14.78
N LEU A 20 1.39 13.27 13.99
CA LEU A 20 1.20 11.99 13.33
C LEU A 20 1.53 10.85 14.30
N ASP A 21 0.65 9.85 14.36
CA ASP A 21 0.82 8.60 15.13
C ASP A 21 1.51 7.54 14.26
N PRO A 22 2.80 7.23 14.50
CA PRO A 22 3.54 6.29 13.68
C PRO A 22 3.00 4.86 13.74
N ILE A 23 2.38 4.46 14.86
CA ILE A 23 1.78 3.13 15.00
C ILE A 23 0.57 3.00 14.08
N ALA A 24 -0.27 4.04 14.05
CA ALA A 24 -1.44 4.06 13.16
C ALA A 24 -1.02 4.07 11.69
N ILE A 25 0.00 4.85 11.34
CA ILE A 25 0.56 4.90 9.98
C ILE A 25 1.10 3.53 9.57
N SER A 26 1.98 2.92 10.38
CA SER A 26 2.53 1.58 10.16
C SER A 26 1.46 0.52 9.93
N LYS A 27 0.46 0.45 10.80
CA LYS A 27 -0.68 -0.48 10.64
C LYS A 27 -1.46 -0.21 9.37
N GLY A 28 -1.64 1.08 9.02
CA GLY A 28 -2.28 1.50 7.79
C GLY A 28 -1.54 1.00 6.56
N ILE A 29 -0.20 1.16 6.53
CA ILE A 29 0.66 0.74 5.43
C ILE A 29 0.52 -0.77 5.21
N CYS A 30 0.69 -1.58 6.26
CA CYS A 30 0.55 -3.03 6.15
C CYS A 30 -0.83 -3.42 5.62
N ARG A 31 -1.90 -2.91 6.22
CA ARG A 31 -3.27 -3.27 5.82
C ARG A 31 -3.59 -2.86 4.38
N CYS A 32 -3.21 -1.65 3.97
CA CYS A 32 -3.51 -1.15 2.64
C CYS A 32 -2.66 -1.87 1.57
N SER A 33 -1.36 -2.07 1.82
CA SER A 33 -0.48 -2.75 0.88
C SER A 33 -0.81 -4.25 0.75
N ASP A 34 -0.99 -4.95 1.87
CA ASP A 34 -1.33 -6.39 1.85
C ASP A 34 -2.67 -6.62 1.16
N ALA A 35 -3.66 -5.77 1.43
CA ALA A 35 -4.97 -5.88 0.78
C ALA A 35 -4.91 -5.53 -0.71
N ALA A 36 -4.15 -4.50 -1.11
CA ALA A 36 -3.99 -4.15 -2.51
C ALA A 36 -3.37 -5.30 -3.31
N ARG A 37 -2.30 -5.93 -2.80
CA ARG A 37 -1.68 -7.11 -3.41
C ARG A 37 -2.58 -8.34 -3.42
N ALA A 38 -3.31 -8.58 -2.34
CA ALA A 38 -4.25 -9.69 -2.29
C ALA A 38 -5.35 -9.54 -3.35
N ILE A 39 -5.83 -8.31 -3.57
CA ILE A 39 -6.79 -7.98 -4.62
C ILE A 39 -6.18 -8.16 -6.02
N GLU A 40 -4.96 -7.65 -6.23
CA GLU A 40 -4.22 -7.85 -7.48
C GLU A 40 -4.06 -9.33 -7.80
N GLY A 41 -3.55 -10.14 -6.87
CA GLY A 41 -3.41 -11.58 -7.03
C GLY A 41 -4.75 -12.28 -7.31
N ARG A 42 -5.85 -11.81 -6.69
CA ARG A 42 -7.19 -12.36 -6.96
C ARG A 42 -7.71 -11.98 -8.35
N LEU A 43 -7.42 -10.78 -8.84
CA LEU A 43 -7.80 -10.35 -10.18
C LEU A 43 -6.97 -11.07 -11.26
N THR A 44 -5.66 -11.23 -11.05
CA THR A 44 -4.79 -11.99 -11.96
C THR A 44 -5.21 -13.45 -12.06
N THR A 45 -5.43 -14.13 -10.92
CA THR A 45 -5.87 -15.53 -10.91
C THR A 45 -7.24 -15.71 -11.56
N THR A 46 -8.16 -14.76 -11.34
CA THR A 46 -9.48 -14.79 -11.97
C THR A 46 -9.40 -14.61 -13.48
N HIS A 47 -8.56 -13.69 -13.98
CA HIS A 47 -8.36 -13.46 -15.40
C HIS A 47 -7.73 -14.68 -16.10
N VAL A 48 -6.71 -15.28 -15.50
CA VAL A 48 -6.08 -16.52 -16.01
C VAL A 48 -7.09 -17.65 -16.10
N SER A 49 -7.90 -17.85 -15.05
CA SER A 49 -8.94 -18.88 -15.03
C SER A 49 -10.03 -18.64 -16.09
N GLU A 50 -10.42 -17.40 -16.37
CA GLU A 50 -11.40 -17.09 -17.42
C GLU A 50 -10.87 -17.36 -18.82
N VAL A 51 -9.60 -17.05 -19.08
CA VAL A 51 -8.95 -17.35 -20.36
C VAL A 51 -8.82 -18.86 -20.55
N GLU A 52 -8.41 -19.61 -19.53
CA GLU A 52 -8.32 -21.08 -19.58
C GLU A 52 -9.68 -21.75 -19.78
N ILE A 53 -10.71 -21.32 -19.04
CA ILE A 53 -12.09 -21.84 -19.18
C ILE A 53 -12.66 -21.47 -20.55
N ALA A 54 -12.49 -20.24 -21.03
CA ALA A 54 -12.96 -19.84 -22.36
C ALA A 54 -12.27 -20.64 -23.48
N THR A 55 -11.02 -21.05 -23.26
CA THR A 55 -10.28 -21.92 -24.18
C THR A 55 -10.83 -23.35 -24.15
N LEU A 56 -11.11 -23.90 -22.96
CA LEU A 56 -11.68 -25.25 -22.79
C LEU A 56 -13.17 -25.36 -23.21
N MET A 57 -13.95 -24.29 -23.04
CA MET A 57 -15.38 -24.25 -23.40
C MET A 57 -15.63 -24.07 -24.90
N ARG A 58 -14.66 -23.54 -25.66
CA ARG A 58 -14.74 -23.57 -27.14
C ARG A 58 -14.82 -25.00 -27.69
N ASP A 59 -14.36 -25.98 -26.91
CA ASP A 59 -14.38 -27.40 -27.29
C ASP A 59 -15.61 -28.16 -26.75
N SER A 60 -16.44 -27.54 -25.91
CA SER A 60 -17.53 -28.23 -25.19
C SER A 60 -18.83 -27.41 -25.20
N SER A 61 -19.65 -27.55 -26.24
CA SER A 61 -21.03 -27.08 -26.19
C SER A 61 -21.85 -28.03 -25.32
N ILE A 62 -22.35 -27.55 -24.18
CA ILE A 62 -23.50 -28.01 -23.36
C ILE A 62 -23.20 -27.65 -21.90
N LEU A 63 -23.73 -26.52 -21.41
CA LEU A 63 -24.11 -26.25 -20.00
C LEU A 63 -24.53 -24.78 -19.88
N ASP A 64 -25.84 -24.48 -19.86
CA ASP A 64 -26.28 -23.09 -20.11
C ASP A 64 -27.40 -22.57 -19.19
N ARG A 65 -27.58 -23.10 -17.97
CA ARG A 65 -28.63 -22.59 -17.06
C ARG A 65 -28.28 -22.34 -15.60
N SER A 66 -27.25 -22.97 -15.05
CA SER A 66 -26.74 -22.70 -13.69
C SER A 66 -25.58 -21.69 -13.66
N LEU A 67 -24.99 -21.38 -14.82
CA LEU A 67 -23.85 -20.48 -14.98
C LEU A 67 -24.22 -18.99 -14.94
N SER A 68 -25.45 -18.63 -15.32
CA SER A 68 -25.85 -17.22 -15.50
C SER A 68 -25.91 -16.40 -14.20
N THR A 69 -26.34 -17.01 -13.09
CA THR A 69 -26.42 -16.34 -11.78
C THR A 69 -25.05 -16.22 -11.10
N SER A 70 -24.18 -17.23 -11.24
CA SER A 70 -22.81 -17.19 -10.73
C SER A 70 -21.91 -16.24 -11.53
N HIS A 71 -22.10 -16.13 -12.84
CA HIS A 71 -21.38 -15.15 -13.67
C HIS A 71 -21.70 -13.70 -13.28
N SER A 72 -22.98 -13.41 -12.96
CA SER A 72 -23.38 -12.07 -12.50
C SER A 72 -22.71 -11.69 -11.17
N ALA A 73 -22.66 -12.58 -10.18
CA ALA A 73 -22.01 -12.30 -8.89
C ALA A 73 -20.49 -12.08 -9.05
N LYS A 74 -19.84 -12.89 -9.90
CA LYS A 74 -18.41 -12.79 -10.19
C LYS A 74 -18.04 -11.49 -10.89
N GLN A 75 -18.86 -11.03 -11.83
CA GLN A 75 -18.66 -9.75 -12.53
C GLN A 75 -18.80 -8.55 -11.59
N VAL A 76 -19.78 -8.58 -10.68
CA VAL A 76 -19.96 -7.55 -9.65
C VAL A 76 -18.76 -7.52 -8.72
N GLU A 77 -18.29 -8.68 -8.29
CA GLU A 77 -17.10 -8.82 -7.45
C GLU A 77 -15.84 -8.27 -8.14
N GLN A 78 -15.56 -8.68 -9.39
CA GLN A 78 -14.46 -8.14 -10.19
C GLN A 78 -14.52 -6.62 -10.31
N SER A 79 -15.68 -6.07 -10.64
CA SER A 79 -15.88 -4.62 -10.76
C SER A 79 -15.58 -3.90 -9.45
N ALA A 80 -16.01 -4.47 -8.31
CA ALA A 80 -15.71 -3.91 -7.00
C ALA A 80 -14.20 -3.97 -6.68
N LEU A 81 -13.52 -5.08 -7.02
CA LEU A 81 -12.09 -5.26 -6.81
C LEU A 81 -11.25 -4.29 -7.64
N LEU A 82 -11.64 -4.04 -8.90
CA LEU A 82 -10.97 -3.09 -9.80
C LEU A 82 -11.04 -1.65 -9.30
N ILE A 83 -12.01 -1.32 -8.46
CA ILE A 83 -12.11 -0.01 -7.80
C ILE A 83 -11.34 -0.02 -6.48
N LEU A 84 -11.53 -1.07 -5.68
CA LEU A 84 -11.00 -1.15 -4.32
C LEU A 84 -9.49 -1.31 -4.28
N GLY A 85 -8.91 -2.17 -5.13
CA GLY A 85 -7.46 -2.42 -5.21
C GLY A 85 -6.68 -1.12 -5.41
N PRO A 86 -6.96 -0.36 -6.48
CA PRO A 86 -6.34 0.95 -6.71
C PRO A 86 -6.52 1.96 -5.58
N SER A 87 -7.70 2.02 -4.96
CA SER A 87 -7.94 2.95 -3.85
C SER A 87 -7.09 2.59 -2.62
N LEU A 88 -6.96 1.30 -2.30
CA LEU A 88 -6.09 0.82 -1.22
C LEU A 88 -4.62 1.07 -1.56
N GLY A 89 -4.20 0.87 -2.81
CA GLY A 89 -2.86 1.18 -3.27
C GLY A 89 -2.50 2.66 -3.07
N ARG A 90 -3.40 3.58 -3.48
CA ARG A 90 -3.23 5.02 -3.23
C ARG A 90 -3.22 5.39 -1.75
N CYS A 91 -4.02 4.70 -0.93
CA CYS A 91 -3.99 4.91 0.53
C CYS A 91 -2.65 4.47 1.12
N ALA A 92 -2.09 3.33 0.72
CA ALA A 92 -0.76 2.89 1.14
C ALA A 92 0.32 3.90 0.72
N SER A 93 0.24 4.44 -0.50
CA SER A 93 1.15 5.47 -0.99
C SER A 93 1.06 6.76 -0.17
N SER A 94 -0.16 7.23 0.12
CA SER A 94 -0.37 8.42 0.97
C SER A 94 0.14 8.21 2.41
N LEU A 95 0.00 7.00 2.96
CA LEU A 95 0.56 6.67 4.28
C LEU A 95 2.10 6.60 4.26
N LEU A 96 2.69 6.16 3.16
CA LEU A 96 4.13 6.19 2.98
C LEU A 96 4.67 7.64 2.94
N LEU A 97 3.98 8.55 2.24
CA LEU A 97 4.29 9.98 2.27
C LEU A 97 4.15 10.58 3.68
N LEU A 98 3.10 10.21 4.44
CA LEU A 98 2.99 10.63 5.85
C LEU A 98 4.17 10.12 6.70
N THR A 99 4.71 8.95 6.38
CA THR A 99 5.90 8.41 7.05
C THR A 99 7.14 9.27 6.75
N GLU A 100 7.28 9.77 5.53
CA GLU A 100 8.33 10.73 5.16
C GLU A 100 8.21 12.02 5.98
N HIS A 101 6.99 12.54 6.19
CA HIS A 101 6.77 13.70 7.07
C HIS A 101 7.14 13.41 8.54
N VAL A 102 6.82 12.21 9.05
CA VAL A 102 7.26 11.77 10.38
C VAL A 102 8.78 11.78 10.48
N LEU A 103 9.46 11.21 9.50
CA LEU A 103 10.92 11.19 9.42
C LEU A 103 11.52 12.61 9.37
N ALA A 104 11.00 13.49 8.52
CA ALA A 104 11.45 14.87 8.42
C ALA A 104 11.33 15.62 9.75
N ARG A 105 10.26 15.34 10.53
CA ARG A 105 10.08 15.89 11.88
C ARG A 105 11.13 15.36 12.86
N MET A 106 11.43 14.06 12.83
CA MET A 106 12.49 13.45 13.64
C MET A 106 13.84 14.11 13.37
N LEU A 107 14.20 14.28 12.09
CA LEU A 107 15.47 14.87 11.67
C LEU A 107 15.61 16.36 12.05
N LYS A 108 14.50 17.12 12.05
CA LYS A 108 14.49 18.55 12.44
C LYS A 108 14.67 18.80 13.94
N THR A 109 14.62 17.76 14.79
CA THR A 109 14.83 17.89 16.24
C THR A 109 16.12 17.16 16.69
N PRO A 110 17.32 17.67 16.30
CA PRO A 110 18.60 16.99 16.55
C PRO A 110 18.90 16.79 18.05
N ASP A 111 18.40 17.67 18.93
CA ASP A 111 18.56 17.54 20.37
C ASP A 111 17.86 16.29 20.95
N LYS A 112 16.82 15.75 20.28
CA LYS A 112 16.14 14.50 20.66
C LYS A 112 16.83 13.24 20.16
N ILE A 113 17.73 13.37 19.18
CA ILE A 113 18.51 12.24 18.62
C ILE A 113 19.73 11.96 19.52
N ARG A 114 20.38 13.00 20.07
CA ARG A 114 21.51 12.85 21.00
C ARG A 114 21.12 12.37 22.40
N GLY A 115 19.88 12.59 22.82
CA GLY A 115 19.32 12.02 24.04
C GLY A 115 18.21 11.05 23.68
N SER A 116 18.55 9.78 23.45
CA SER A 116 17.62 8.70 23.09
C SER A 116 16.29 8.82 23.85
N THR A 117 15.27 9.35 23.16
CA THR A 117 13.92 9.38 23.71
C THR A 117 13.30 8.02 23.40
N LYS A 118 12.79 7.30 24.42
CA LYS A 118 12.05 6.04 24.25
C LYS A 118 11.00 6.14 23.13
N GLN A 119 10.42 7.32 22.96
CA GLN A 119 9.50 7.64 21.89
C GLN A 119 10.12 7.43 20.51
N LEU A 120 11.30 7.98 20.21
CA LEU A 120 11.96 7.82 18.91
C LEU A 120 12.26 6.34 18.60
N GLN A 121 12.70 5.56 19.60
CA GLN A 121 12.90 4.12 19.46
C GLN A 121 11.58 3.38 19.13
N ILE A 122 10.46 3.76 19.76
CA ILE A 122 9.13 3.20 19.46
C ILE A 122 8.70 3.56 18.04
N GLU A 123 8.88 4.81 17.62
CA GLU A 123 8.48 5.27 16.29
C GLU A 123 9.29 4.57 15.19
N ILE A 124 10.62 4.50 15.33
CA ILE A 124 11.49 3.75 14.42
C ILE A 124 11.14 2.25 14.43
N GLY A 125 11.02 1.67 15.62
CA GLY A 125 10.72 0.25 15.84
C GLY A 125 9.32 -0.17 15.39
N THR A 126 8.45 0.77 15.02
CA THR A 126 7.13 0.48 14.44
C THR A 126 7.09 0.68 12.93
N ILE A 127 7.84 1.66 12.39
CA ILE A 127 7.87 1.96 10.96
C ILE A 127 8.75 0.95 10.21
N LEU A 128 10.00 0.74 10.64
CA LEU A 128 10.96 -0.12 9.92
C LEU A 128 10.41 -1.53 9.66
N PRO A 129 9.89 -2.26 10.67
CA PRO A 129 9.34 -3.60 10.45
C PRO A 129 8.14 -3.60 9.49
N SER A 130 7.39 -2.50 9.43
CA SER A 130 6.24 -2.39 8.52
C SER A 130 6.68 -2.22 7.07
N LEU A 131 7.75 -1.45 6.83
CA LEU A 131 8.35 -1.31 5.49
C LEU A 131 9.01 -2.62 5.04
N GLU A 132 9.66 -3.34 5.95
CA GLU A 132 10.24 -4.67 5.67
C GLU A 132 9.16 -5.71 5.36
N HIS A 133 8.12 -5.81 6.20
CA HIS A 133 6.99 -6.72 6.01
C HIS A 133 6.30 -6.48 4.67
N THR A 134 6.01 -5.21 4.38
CA THR A 134 5.32 -4.87 3.14
C THR A 134 6.22 -4.95 1.92
N GLN A 135 7.55 -5.00 2.03
CA GLN A 135 8.44 -5.13 0.87
C GLN A 135 8.20 -4.08 -0.24
N ILE A 136 7.64 -2.91 0.08
CA ILE A 136 7.27 -1.88 -0.91
C ILE A 136 8.50 -1.42 -1.71
N GLU A 137 9.68 -1.34 -1.07
CA GLU A 137 10.96 -1.01 -1.70
C GLU A 137 11.32 -1.93 -2.86
N SER A 138 11.02 -3.23 -2.76
CA SER A 138 11.41 -4.22 -3.76
C SER A 138 10.27 -4.51 -4.75
N MET A 139 9.06 -4.69 -4.24
CA MET A 139 7.92 -5.16 -5.02
C MET A 139 6.99 -4.04 -5.48
N GLY A 140 7.03 -2.85 -4.87
CA GLY A 140 6.01 -1.82 -5.08
C GLY A 140 4.79 -2.06 -4.21
N ILE A 141 3.74 -1.25 -4.32
CA ILE A 141 2.54 -1.40 -3.49
C ILE A 141 1.65 -2.53 -4.01
N GLY A 142 1.72 -2.81 -5.31
CA GLY A 142 0.81 -3.71 -6.00
C GLY A 142 -0.53 -3.01 -6.23
N CYS A 143 -0.91 -2.85 -7.49
CA CYS A 143 -2.10 -2.09 -7.86
C CYS A 143 -2.77 -2.81 -9.03
N ALA A 144 -3.97 -3.35 -8.78
CA ALA A 144 -4.71 -4.03 -9.82
C ALA A 144 -5.06 -3.05 -10.97
N ASP A 145 -4.67 -3.43 -12.19
CA ASP A 145 -5.17 -2.86 -13.46
C ASP A 145 -4.88 -1.36 -13.71
N MET A 146 -3.62 -0.94 -13.60
CA MET A 146 -3.16 0.29 -14.29
C MET A 146 -1.94 0.05 -15.19
N GLU A 147 -2.11 -0.51 -16.38
CA GLU A 147 -1.06 -0.40 -17.40
C GLU A 147 -1.21 0.93 -18.16
N PRO A 148 -0.14 1.73 -18.44
CA PRO A 148 1.26 1.67 -17.98
C PRO A 148 1.56 2.54 -16.72
N LYS A 149 0.54 3.12 -16.07
CA LYS A 149 0.69 4.02 -14.90
C LYS A 149 1.17 3.32 -13.62
N ASN A 150 1.04 2.00 -13.54
CA ASN A 150 1.50 1.19 -12.40
C ASN A 150 3.02 1.21 -12.26
N ALA A 151 3.76 1.17 -13.37
CA ALA A 151 5.22 1.14 -13.31
C ALA A 151 5.79 2.43 -12.71
N GLU A 152 5.25 3.59 -13.11
CA GLU A 152 5.63 4.89 -12.55
C GLU A 152 5.17 5.05 -11.11
N PHE A 153 3.95 4.62 -10.80
CA PHE A 153 3.41 4.65 -9.44
C PHE A 153 4.25 3.80 -8.49
N ASP A 154 4.57 2.56 -8.85
CA ASP A 154 5.41 1.69 -8.03
C ASP A 154 6.85 2.17 -7.97
N ALA A 155 7.42 2.71 -9.06
CA ALA A 155 8.78 3.28 -9.03
C ALA A 155 8.89 4.45 -8.04
N GLY A 156 7.88 5.33 -8.01
CA GLY A 156 7.80 6.43 -7.04
C GLY A 156 7.74 5.91 -5.60
N ASN A 157 6.84 4.97 -5.33
CA ASN A 157 6.69 4.40 -3.98
C ASN A 157 7.90 3.58 -3.54
N LYS A 158 8.56 2.85 -4.44
CA LYS A 158 9.83 2.15 -4.17
C LYS A 158 10.91 3.12 -3.73
N THR A 159 11.01 4.26 -4.43
CA THR A 159 12.00 5.31 -4.11
C THR A 159 11.76 5.90 -2.72
N VAL A 160 10.51 6.25 -2.40
CA VAL A 160 10.16 6.80 -1.07
C VAL A 160 10.39 5.75 0.02
N ALA A 161 9.95 4.50 -0.17
CA ALA A 161 10.14 3.43 0.81
C ALA A 161 11.61 3.16 1.09
N LYS A 162 12.44 3.14 0.04
CA LYS A 162 13.89 3.00 0.17
C LYS A 162 14.49 4.14 0.99
N TYR A 163 14.18 5.38 0.62
CA TYR A 163 14.66 6.58 1.32
C TYR A 163 14.31 6.52 2.81
N VAL A 164 13.04 6.28 3.13
CA VAL A 164 12.57 6.22 4.53
C VAL A 164 13.27 5.10 5.31
N ARG A 165 13.44 3.91 4.72
CA ARG A 165 14.14 2.79 5.37
C ARG A 165 15.60 3.14 5.64
N GLU A 166 16.30 3.71 4.67
CA GLU A 166 17.72 4.06 4.79
C GLU A 166 17.95 5.10 5.90
N GLU A 167 17.13 6.15 5.92
CA GLU A 167 17.23 7.20 6.93
C GLU A 167 16.87 6.70 8.33
N LEU A 168 15.77 5.95 8.48
CA LEU A 168 15.41 5.37 9.77
C LEU A 168 16.45 4.35 10.25
N GLY A 169 17.06 3.59 9.33
CA GLY A 169 18.15 2.67 9.63
C GLY A 169 19.38 3.41 10.17
N GLN A 170 19.76 4.53 9.54
CA GLN A 170 20.84 5.38 10.03
C GLN A 170 20.53 5.95 11.42
N ILE A 171 19.32 6.48 11.64
CA ILE A 171 18.92 7.00 12.95
C ILE A 171 18.95 5.88 13.99
N SER A 172 18.47 4.67 13.64
CA SER A 172 18.49 3.52 14.54
C SER A 172 19.90 3.09 14.94
N HIS A 173 20.91 3.26 14.07
CA HIS A 173 22.30 2.96 14.40
C HIS A 173 22.96 4.00 15.33
N LEU A 174 22.37 5.20 15.42
CA LEU A 174 22.86 6.29 16.27
C LEU A 174 22.26 6.28 17.69
N LEU A 175 21.24 5.46 17.94
CA LEU A 175 20.52 5.32 19.21
C LEU A 175 21.01 4.14 20.06
#